data_AF-X1HYG7-F1
#
_entry.id   AF-X1HYG7-F1
#
_cell.length_a   1.000
_cell.length_b   1.000
_cell.length_c   1.000
_cell.angle_alpha   90.00
_cell.angle_beta   90.00
_cell.angle_gamma   90.00
#
_symmetry.space_group_name_H-M   'P 1'
#
loop_
_entity.id
_entity.type
_entity.pdbx_description
1 polymer ?
#
loop_
_entity_poly.entity_id
_entity_poly.type
_entity_poly.pdbx_seq_one_letter_code
_entity_poly.pdbx_strand_id
1 'polypeptide(L)' 'MEVYKDYSNLSERIENMKRILVIDDEVMIVDVMKVILEDMGYQVIGFQSSQEGEKDALENDYDLILIDLRMPGEEWGG' A
#
# COMPACT_ATOMS: atom_id res chain seq x y z
N MET A 1 15.99 -30.43 7.27
CA MET A 1 16.83 -29.31 7.74
C MET A 1 15.88 -28.17 7.99
N GLU A 2 15.47 -27.95 9.24
CA GLU A 2 14.60 -26.81 9.56
C GLU A 2 15.45 -25.54 9.50
N VAL A 3 15.05 -24.60 8.64
CA VAL A 3 15.62 -23.25 8.63
C VAL A 3 15.16 -22.58 9.92
N TYR A 4 16.07 -22.38 10.87
CA TYR A 4 15.79 -21.56 12.05
C TYR A 4 15.53 -20.12 11.57
N LYS A 5 14.31 -19.62 11.79
CA LYS A 5 14.00 -18.21 11.54
C LYS A 5 14.77 -17.36 12.56
N ASP A 6 15.71 -16.56 12.08
CA ASP A 6 16.44 -15.60 12.91
C ASP A 6 15.53 -14.38 13.16
N TYR A 7 15.01 -14.31 14.38
CA TYR A 7 14.10 -13.24 14.81
C TYR A 7 14.82 -12.08 15.52
N SER A 8 16.16 -12.11 15.63
CA SER A 8 16.92 -11.11 16.40
C SER A 8 16.70 -9.67 15.93
N ASN A 9 16.44 -9.48 14.62
CA ASN A 9 16.19 -8.17 14.01
C ASN A 9 14.75 -8.00 13.52
N LEU A 10 13.79 -8.79 14.03
CA LEU A 10 12.41 -8.76 13.54
C LEU A 10 11.75 -7.39 13.74
N SER A 11 11.95 -6.76 14.91
CA SER A 11 11.39 -5.43 15.22
C SER A 11 11.91 -4.37 14.27
N GLU A 12 13.22 -4.33 14.03
CA GLU A 12 13.83 -3.37 13.09
C GLU A 12 13.35 -3.59 11.65
N ARG A 13 13.16 -4.84 11.24
CA ARG A 13 12.59 -5.17 9.91
C ARG A 13 11.13 -4.75 9.77
N ILE A 14 10.35 -4.83 10.84
CA ILE A 14 8.96 -4.36 10.87
C ILE A 14 8.93 -2.82 10.85
N GLU A 15 9.75 -2.17 11.67
CA GLU A 15 9.86 -0.70 11.72
C GLU A 15 10.34 -0.10 10.40
N ASN A 16 11.23 -0.79 9.68
CA ASN A 16 11.74 -0.33 8.38
C ASN A 16 10.94 -0.84 7.18
N MET A 17 9.85 -1.58 7.39
CA MET A 17 9.04 -2.09 6.29
C MET A 17 8.35 -0.92 5.58
N LYS A 18 8.68 -0.72 4.31
CA LYS A 18 8.16 0.41 3.56
C LYS A 18 6.67 0.24 3.28
N ARG A 19 5.91 1.31 3.54
CA ARG A 19 4.45 1.33 3.41
C ARG A 19 4.04 1.97 2.08
N ILE A 20 3.20 1.27 1.33
CA ILE A 20 2.69 1.73 0.04
C ILE A 20 1.17 1.82 0.11
N LEU A 21 0.63 2.94 -0.36
CA LEU A 21 -0.79 3.14 -0.58
C LEU A 21 -1.11 2.97 -2.08
N VAL A 22 -2.15 2.21 -2.39
CA VAL A 22 -2.66 2.01 -3.76
C VAL A 22 -4.11 2.47 -3.83
N ILE A 23 -4.45 3.32 -4.80
CA ILE A 23 -5.81 3.85 -4.99
C ILE A 23 -6.20 3.67 -6.46
N ASP A 24 -7.17 2.80 -6.72
CA ASP A 24 -7.65 2.48 -8.07
C ASP A 24 -9.08 1.90 -7.98
N ASP A 25 -10.01 2.38 -8.81
CA ASP A 25 -11.42 1.93 -8.77
C ASP A 25 -11.61 0.50 -9.29
N GLU A 26 -10.63 -0.02 -10.03
CA GLU A 26 -10.61 -1.41 -10.46
C GLU A 26 -10.05 -2.33 -9.36
N VAL A 27 -10.95 -3.04 -8.67
CA VAL A 27 -10.63 -4.04 -7.62
C VAL A 27 -9.48 -4.97 -8.01
N MET A 28 -9.48 -5.46 -9.26
CA MET A 28 -8.48 -6.38 -9.77
C MET A 28 -7.08 -5.77 -9.77
N ILE A 29 -6.96 -4.48 -10.09
CA ILE A 29 -5.68 -3.77 -10.10
C ILE A 29 -5.16 -3.62 -8.68
N VAL A 30 -6.02 -3.19 -7.75
CA VAL A 30 -5.65 -3.09 -6.33
C VAL A 30 -5.14 -4.43 -5.80
N ASP A 31 -5.85 -5.53 -6.05
CA ASP A 31 -5.48 -6.86 -5.58
C ASP A 31 -4.15 -7.35 -6.18
N VAL A 32 -3.94 -7.17 -7.49
CA VAL A 32 -2.70 -7.56 -8.16
C VAL A 32 -1.52 -6.74 -7.64
N MET A 33 -1.69 -5.43 -7.45
CA MET A 33 -0.64 -4.57 -6.90
C MET A 33 -0.27 -4.98 -5.48
N LYS A 34 -1.25 -5.29 -4.63
CA LYS A 34 -1.00 -5.80 -3.28
C LYS A 34 -0.18 -7.07 -3.31
N VAL A 35 -0.58 -8.08 -4.10
CA VAL A 35 0.15 -9.34 -4.21
C VAL A 35 1.60 -9.13 -4.64
N ILE A 36 1.83 -8.34 -5.70
CA ILE A 36 3.18 -8.11 -6.24
C ILE A 36 4.06 -7.37 -5.23
N LEU A 37 3.54 -6.29 -4.63
CA LEU A 37 4.33 -5.43 -3.74
C LEU A 37 4.56 -6.10 -2.37
N GLU A 38 3.58 -6.86 -1.86
CA GLU A 38 3.77 -7.66 -0.63
C GLU A 38 4.81 -8.77 -0.82
N ASP A 39 4.85 -9.44 -1.99
CA ASP A 39 5.89 -10.43 -2.33
C ASP A 39 7.29 -9.81 -2.41
N MET A 40 7.37 -8.52 -2.77
CA MET A 40 8.61 -7.72 -2.72
C MET A 40 9.00 -7.28 -1.30
N GLY A 41 8.17 -7.55 -0.28
CA GLY A 41 8.43 -7.24 1.12
C GLY A 41 7.92 -5.88 1.59
N TYR A 42 6.99 -5.26 0.85
CA TYR A 42 6.33 -4.02 1.24
C TYR A 42 5.06 -4.29 2.07
N GLN A 43 4.68 -3.33 2.90
CA GLN A 43 3.35 -3.31 3.51
C GLN A 43 2.42 -2.48 2.61
N VAL A 44 1.33 -3.08 2.14
CA VAL A 44 0.48 -2.44 1.12
C VAL A 44 -0.94 -2.26 1.63
N ILE A 45 -1.45 -1.04 1.54
CA ILE A 45 -2.84 -0.68 1.82
C ILE A 45 -3.47 -0.26 0.49
N GLY A 46 -4.72 -0.71 0.24
CA GLY A 46 -5.41 -0.46 -1.03
C GLY A 46 -6.82 0.07 -0.81
N PHE A 47 -7.22 1.08 -1.59
CA PHE A 47 -8.57 1.65 -1.62
C PHE A 47 -9.12 1.72 -3.05
N GLN A 48 -10.45 1.64 -3.18
CA GLN A 48 -11.16 1.75 -4.46
C GLN A 48 -11.84 3.11 -4.65
N SER A 49 -11.80 3.96 -3.62
CA SER A 49 -12.36 5.31 -3.61
C SER A 49 -11.21 6.28 -3.40
N SER A 50 -11.19 7.38 -4.17
CA SER A 50 -10.18 8.41 -3.97
C SER A 50 -10.40 9.14 -2.66
N GLN A 51 -11.65 9.36 -2.21
CA GLN A 51 -11.89 9.99 -0.91
C GLN A 51 -11.40 9.14 0.26
N GLU A 52 -11.64 7.83 0.25
CA GLU A 52 -11.15 6.95 1.31
C GLU A 52 -9.62 6.88 1.31
N GLY A 53 -9.02 6.77 0.12
CA GLY A 53 -7.57 6.76 -0.03
C GLY A 53 -6.91 8.08 0.34
N GLU A 54 -7.48 9.22 -0.03
CA GLU A 54 -7.00 10.56 0.34
C GLU A 54 -7.08 10.77 1.84
N LYS A 55 -8.22 10.43 2.46
CA LYS A 55 -8.37 10.52 3.91
C LYS A 55 -7.30 9.71 4.62
N ASP A 56 -7.09 8.47 4.19
CA ASP A 56 -6.10 7.59 4.81
C ASP A 56 -4.66 8.09 4.58
N ALA A 57 -4.36 8.66 3.41
CA ALA A 57 -3.08 9.29 3.10
C ALA A 57 -2.78 10.52 3.96
N LEU A 58 -3.82 11.27 4.36
CA LEU A 58 -3.69 12.43 5.25
C LEU A 58 -3.55 12.03 6.73
N GLU A 59 -4.12 10.88 7.12
CA GLU A 59 -4.09 10.37 8.50
C GLU A 59 -2.87 9.48 8.80
N ASN A 60 -2.16 8.97 7.78
CA ASN A 60 -1.09 8.00 7.92
C ASN A 60 0.15 8.33 7.08
N ASP A 61 1.33 7.92 7.55
CA ASP A 61 2.58 8.04 6.80
C ASP A 61 2.79 6.90 5.80
N TYR A 62 3.06 7.26 4.55
CA TYR A 62 3.40 6.34 3.46
C TYR A 62 4.73 6.72 2.81
N ASP A 63 5.51 5.73 2.39
CA ASP A 63 6.76 5.95 1.65
C ASP A 63 6.51 6.16 0.15
N LEU A 64 5.38 5.64 -0.35
CA LEU A 64 4.94 5.79 -1.74
C LEU A 64 3.40 5.70 -1.81
N ILE A 65 2.81 6.52 -2.67
CA ILE A 65 1.39 6.47 -3.03
C ILE A 65 1.29 6.24 -4.53
N LEU A 66 0.55 5.20 -4.93
CA LEU A 66 0.21 4.86 -6.31
C LEU A 66 -1.28 5.15 -6.50
N ILE A 67 -1.62 6.04 -7.43
CA ILE A 67 -3.00 6.45 -7.67
C ILE A 67 -3.32 6.41 -9.15
N ASP A 68 -4.47 5.84 -9.51
CA ASP A 68 -5.04 6.04 -10.83
C ASP A 68 -5.69 7.43 -10.93
N LEU A 69 -5.31 8.17 -11.97
CA LEU A 69 -5.81 9.52 -12.23
C LEU A 69 -7.07 9.51 -13.11
N ARG A 70 -7.50 8.34 -13.61
CA ARG A 70 -8.63 8.20 -14.53
C ARG A 70 -9.93 7.74 -13.86
N MET A 71 -9.92 7.54 -12.53
CA MET A 71 -11.10 7.18 -11.75
C MET A 71 -12.28 8.13 -12.06
N PRO A 72 -13.43 7.60 -12.53
CA PRO A 72 -14.59 8.40 -12.89
C PRO A 72 -15.29 8.94 -11.65
N GLY A 73 -15.16 10.24 -11.40
CA GLY A 73 -15.96 10.91 -10.37
C GLY A 73 -15.24 12.01 -9.58
N GLU A 74 -13.93 12.14 -9.72
CA GLU A 74 -13.16 13.01 -8.81
C GLU A 74 -12.24 13.93 -9.60
N GLU A 75 -12.77 15.11 -9.92
CA GLU A 75 -11.93 16.29 -10.04
C GLU A 75 -11.17 16.43 -8.72
N TRP A 76 -9.87 16.13 -8.75
CA TRP A 76 -8.94 16.43 -7.68
C TRP A 76 -9.19 17.87 -7.24
N GLY A 77 -9.72 18.06 -6.04
CA GLY A 77 -10.01 19.38 -5.48
C GLY A 77 -8.71 20.17 -5.41
N GLY A 78 -8.56 21.12 -6.34
CA GLY A 78 -7.46 22.09 -6.34
C GLY A 78 -7.54 23.08 -5.19
#